data_AF-A0A7C0Y9P3-F1
#
_entry.id   AF-A0A7C0Y9P3-F1
#
_cell.length_a   1.000
_cell.length_b   1.000
_cell.length_c   1.000
_cell.angle_alpha   90.00
_cell.angle_beta   90.00
_cell.angle_gamma   90.00
#
_symmetry.space_group_name_H-M   'P 1'
#
loop_
_entity.id
_entity.type
_entity.pdbx_description
1 polymer ?
#
loop_
_entity_poly.entity_id
_entity_poly.type
_entity_poly.pdbx_seq_one_letter_code
_entity_poly.pdbx_strand_id
1 'polypeptide(L)' 'EKEIELEVYDQIPVSRSENIRVKLVKIEPEPQSFNKETGIFKWKDKLSPQEKKEYYFEYYIQRPEKVKIRF' A
#
# COMPACT_ATOMS: atom_id res chain seq x y z
N GLU A 1 -5.86 30.80 4.97
CA GLU A 1 -6.01 29.45 4.38
C GLU A 1 -6.38 28.46 5.50
N LYS A 2 -7.07 27.35 5.22
CA LYS A 2 -7.55 26.40 6.25
C LYS A 2 -7.00 24.99 6.00
N GLU A 3 -6.70 24.29 7.08
CA GLU A 3 -6.38 22.85 7.07
C GLU A 3 -7.57 22.04 6.51
N ILE A 4 -7.27 21.00 5.75
CA ILE A 4 -8.28 20.06 5.21
C ILE A 4 -8.04 18.65 5.74
N GLU A 5 -9.11 17.88 5.86
CA GLU A 5 -9.04 16.43 6.14
C GLU A 5 -8.93 15.65 4.82
N LEU A 6 -8.07 14.64 4.82
CA LEU A 6 -7.77 13.76 3.69
C LEU A 6 -8.07 12.32 4.08
N GLU A 7 -8.57 11.55 3.13
CA GLU A 7 -8.43 10.10 3.17
C GLU A 7 -7.60 9.67 1.96
N VAL A 8 -6.51 8.94 2.20
CA VAL A 8 -5.64 8.40 1.15
C VAL A 8 -5.82 6.89 1.12
N TYR A 9 -5.97 6.35 -0.08
CA TYR A 9 -6.12 4.93 -0.33
C TYR A 9 -5.10 4.51 -1.38
N ASP A 10 -4.36 3.43 -1.10
CA ASP A 10 -3.45 2.80 -2.06
C ASP A 10 -3.44 1.28 -1.79
N GLN A 11 -2.76 0.50 -2.62
CA GLN A 11 -2.77 -0.95 -2.56
C GLN A 11 -1.41 -1.59 -2.82
N ILE A 12 -1.20 -2.76 -2.19
CA ILE A 12 -0.25 -3.76 -2.70
C ILE A 12 -0.98 -4.89 -3.43
N PRO A 13 -0.31 -5.59 -4.36
CA PRO A 13 -0.88 -6.77 -4.99
C PRO A 13 -1.27 -7.83 -3.95
N VAL A 14 -2.44 -8.45 -4.15
CA VAL A 14 -2.83 -9.67 -3.43
C VAL A 14 -2.74 -10.85 -4.36
N SER A 15 -2.08 -11.92 -3.89
CA SER A 15 -1.96 -13.13 -4.69
C SER A 15 -3.27 -13.91 -4.70
N ARG A 16 -3.75 -14.29 -5.89
CA ARG A 16 -4.83 -15.26 -6.07
C ARG A 16 -4.33 -16.70 -6.21
N SER A 17 -3.02 -16.90 -6.19
CA SER A 17 -2.37 -18.20 -6.34
C SER A 17 -1.60 -18.57 -5.07
N GLU A 18 -1.79 -19.77 -4.56
CA GLU A 18 -1.05 -20.27 -3.38
C GLU A 18 0.47 -20.27 -3.58
N ASN A 19 0.92 -20.30 -4.84
CA ASN A 19 2.32 -20.35 -5.22
C ASN A 19 2.98 -18.96 -5.30
N ILE A 20 2.21 -17.88 -5.28
CA ILE A 20 2.75 -16.52 -5.31
C ILE A 20 2.53 -15.91 -3.92
N ARG A 21 3.61 -15.43 -3.29
CA ARG A 21 3.57 -14.79 -1.98
C ARG A 21 3.94 -13.32 -2.13
N VAL A 22 3.07 -12.43 -1.65
CA VAL A 22 3.36 -11.00 -1.55
C VAL A 22 3.66 -10.68 -0.09
N LYS A 23 4.75 -9.97 0.17
CA LYS A 23 5.16 -9.56 1.51
C LYS A 23 5.40 -8.07 1.53
N LEU A 24 4.70 -7.36 2.42
CA LEU A 24 5.01 -5.98 2.75
C LEU A 24 6.33 -5.94 3.53
N VAL A 25 7.27 -5.11 3.07
CA VAL A 25 8.61 -4.94 3.64
C VAL A 25 8.64 -3.71 4.53
N LYS A 26 8.11 -2.60 4.02
CA LYS A 26 8.10 -1.31 4.69
C LYS A 26 6.83 -0.55 4.31
N ILE A 27 6.33 0.26 5.24
CA ILE A 27 5.27 1.23 5.00
C ILE A 27 5.45 2.40 5.96
N GLU A 28 5.55 3.62 5.42
CA GLU A 28 5.70 4.86 6.18
C GLU A 28 4.99 6.01 5.46
N PRO A 29 4.12 6.78 6.16
CA PRO A 29 3.67 6.57 7.53
C PRO A 29 2.79 5.31 7.69
N GLU A 30 2.61 4.84 8.92
CA GLU A 30 1.76 3.68 9.19
C GLU A 30 0.29 3.98 8.84
N PRO A 31 -0.40 3.11 8.07
CA PRO A 31 -1.78 3.33 7.71
C PRO A 31 -2.70 3.17 8.92
N GLN A 32 -3.82 3.89 8.90
CA GLN A 32 -4.89 3.68 9.88
C GLN A 32 -5.45 2.25 9.80
N SER A 33 -5.51 1.69 8.58
CA SER A 33 -5.94 0.30 8.39
C SER A 33 -5.32 -0.32 7.15
N PHE A 34 -5.13 -1.65 7.20
CA PHE A 34 -4.70 -2.46 6.05
C PHE A 34 -5.61 -3.69 5.90
N ASN A 35 -6.31 -3.79 4.78
CA ASN A 35 -7.09 -4.98 4.44
C ASN A 35 -6.20 -5.97 3.66
N LYS A 36 -5.84 -7.08 4.32
CA LYS A 36 -4.97 -8.12 3.74
C LYS A 36 -5.61 -8.91 2.60
N GLU A 37 -6.94 -8.95 2.52
CA GLU A 37 -7.67 -9.67 1.46
C GLU A 37 -7.70 -8.87 0.16
N THR A 38 -7.83 -7.54 0.25
CA THR A 38 -7.88 -6.65 -0.92
C THR A 38 -6.54 -6.00 -1.23
N GLY A 39 -5.62 -5.97 -0.27
CA GLY A 39 -4.33 -5.29 -0.38
C GLY A 39 -4.39 -3.78 -0.10
N ILE A 40 -5.55 -3.25 0.30
CA ILE A 40 -5.80 -1.81 0.41
C ILE A 40 -5.33 -1.27 1.76
N PHE A 41 -4.53 -0.21 1.72
CA PHE A 41 -4.21 0.67 2.84
C PHE A 41 -5.16 1.86 2.88
N LYS A 42 -5.41 2.37 4.08
CA LYS A 42 -6.13 3.62 4.29
C LYS A 42 -5.36 4.49 5.29
N TRP A 43 -5.13 5.73 4.92
CA TRP A 43 -4.67 6.79 5.83
C TRP A 43 -5.77 7.83 5.99
N LYS A 44 -5.85 8.40 7.20
CA LYS A 44 -6.61 9.61 7.47
C LYS A 44 -5.66 10.65 7.99
N ASP A 45 -5.58 11.76 7.29
CA ASP A 45 -4.61 12.80 7.56
C ASP A 45 -5.24 14.17 7.50
N LYS A 46 -4.53 15.15 8.02
CA LYS A 46 -4.79 16.57 7.80
C LYS A 46 -3.71 17.16 6.93
N LEU A 47 -4.05 18.08 6.04
CA LEU A 47 -3.08 18.82 5.23
C LEU A 47 -3.25 20.31 5.47
N SER A 48 -2.20 20.93 5.99
CA SER A 48 -2.09 22.36 6.13
C SER A 48 -1.80 23.02 4.77
N PRO A 49 -2.15 24.31 4.61
CA PRO A 49 -1.78 25.04 3.41
C PRO A 49 -0.28 24.98 3.16
N GLN A 50 0.11 24.69 1.91
CA GLN A 50 1.50 24.55 1.47
C GLN A 50 2.27 23.36 2.10
N GLU A 51 1.60 22.51 2.88
CA GLU A 51 2.18 21.27 3.39
C GLU A 51 2.25 20.20 2.29
N LYS A 52 3.33 19.42 2.30
CA LYS A 52 3.49 18.22 1.47
C LYS A 52 3.61 17.01 2.37
N LYS A 53 2.81 15.98 2.09
CA LYS A 53 2.91 14.65 2.72
C LYS A 53 3.32 13.62 1.68
N GLU A 54 4.15 12.68 2.09
CA GLU A 54 4.63 11.60 1.25
C GLU A 54 4.36 10.26 1.93
N TYR A 55 3.92 9.27 1.14
CA TYR A 55 3.59 7.93 1.58
C TYR A 55 4.44 6.96 0.79
N TYR A 56 5.17 6.10 1.50
CA TYR A 56 6.13 5.16 0.95
C TYR A 56 5.80 3.75 1.42
N PHE A 57 5.81 2.80 0.51
CA PHE A 57 5.75 1.39 0.85
C PHE A 57 6.58 0.55 -0.11
N GLU A 58 7.12 -0.55 0.40
CA GLU A 58 7.91 -1.51 -0.36
C GLU A 58 7.35 -2.91 -0.12
N TYR A 59 7.30 -3.72 -1.18
CA TYR A 59 6.87 -5.11 -1.10
C TYR A 59 7.70 -6.02 -2.01
N TYR A 60 7.80 -7.29 -1.62
CA TYR A 60 8.37 -8.34 -2.46
C TYR A 60 7.30 -9.29 -2.97
N ILE A 61 7.44 -9.67 -4.24
CA ILE A 61 6.67 -10.76 -4.85
C ILE A 61 7.60 -11.96 -5.00
N GLN A 62 7.31 -13.03 -4.27
CA GLN A 62 8.00 -14.31 -4.39
C GLN A 62 7.15 -15.27 -5.23
N ARG A 63 7.76 -15.87 -6.25
CA ARG A 63 7.16 -16.91 -7.10
C ARG A 63 8.10 -18.10 -7.25
N PRO A 64 7.60 -19.31 -7.56
CA PRO A 64 8.43 -20.41 -8.04
C PRO A 64 9.04 -20.06 -9.41
N GLU A 65 10.29 -20.48 -9.65
CA GLU A 65 11.06 -20.15 -10.88
C GLU A 65 10.35 -20.50 -12.19
N LYS A 66 9.42 -21.46 -12.18
CA LYS A 66 8.80 -22.03 -13.39
C LYS A 66 7.57 -21.28 -13.93
N VAL A 67 7.16 -20.15 -13.36
CA VAL A 67 5.92 -19.46 -13.76
C VAL A 67 6.22 -18.11 -14.41
N LYS A 68 5.96 -17.93 -15.72
CA LYS A 68 6.05 -16.61 -16.39
C LYS A 68 5.00 -15.63 -15.84
N ILE A 69 5.41 -14.41 -15.48
CA ILE A 69 4.48 -13.31 -15.16
C ILE A 69 3.97 -12.72 -16.48
N ARG A 70 2.66 -12.55 -16.62
CA ARG A 70 2.07 -11.59 -17.57
C ARG A 70 1.53 -10.43 -16.74
N PHE A 71 1.95 -9.22 -17.08
CA PHE A 71 1.41 -7.97 -16.54
C PHE A 71 0.13 -7.60 -17.29
#